data_AF-A0A0T6ATP9-F1
#
_entry.id   AF-A0A0T6ATP9-F1
#
_cell.length_a   1.000
_cell.length_b   1.000
_cell.length_c   1.000
_cell.angle_alpha   90.00
_cell.angle_beta   90.00
_cell.angle_gamma   90.00
#
_symmetry.space_group_name_H-M   'P 1'
#
loop_
_entity.id
_entity.type
_entity.pdbx_description
1 polymer ?
#
loop_
_entity_poly.entity_id
_entity_poly.type
_entity_poly.pdbx_seq_one_letter_code
_entity_poly.pdbx_strand_id
1 'polypeptide(L)'
;MILHMVVVCDKLDMFGYALRHPKLPASNGIANRAGLTPLTLACKLGRAEVFKEMLELSAKEFWRYSNITCSAYPLNALDTLLPNGKTNWNSALFIILNGTKEAHLDMLDGGIIQRLLEEKWKTFARNQFLKRLLILLVHLLFLSLAVYFRPDDPDTPLLEHSDDVAVIMRYVCEICTVLCVLSYVILQQGDEIRNQGFWAFLKQQVP
;
A
#
# COMPACT_ATOMS: atom_id res chain seq x y z
N MET A 1 -8.10 25.73 -12.19
CA MET A 1 -8.10 25.35 -13.62
C MET A 1 -6.77 25.59 -14.30
N ILE A 2 -6.16 26.78 -14.20
CA ILE A 2 -4.87 27.07 -14.87
C ILE A 2 -3.79 26.07 -14.43
N LEU A 3 -3.68 25.77 -13.13
CA LEU A 3 -2.71 24.79 -12.62
C LEU A 3 -2.90 23.38 -13.20
N HIS A 4 -4.14 22.94 -13.41
CA HIS A 4 -4.40 21.65 -14.07
C HIS A 4 -3.93 21.66 -15.52
N MET A 5 -4.14 22.77 -16.25
CA MET A 5 -3.66 22.91 -17.63
C MET A 5 -2.13 22.92 -17.69
N VAL A 6 -1.46 23.60 -16.75
CA VAL A 6 0.00 23.64 -16.66
C VAL A 6 0.59 22.24 -16.47
N VAL A 7 -0.04 21.42 -15.62
CA VAL A 7 0.33 20.01 -15.40
C VAL A 7 0.13 19.17 -16.67
N VAL A 8 -0.93 19.41 -17.43
CA VAL A 8 -1.18 18.72 -18.70
C VAL A 8 -0.14 19.10 -19.77
N CYS A 9 0.24 20.39 -19.82
CA CYS A 9 1.20 20.92 -20.77
C CYS A 9 2.67 20.71 -20.37
N ASP A 10 2.95 20.18 -19.18
CA ASP A 10 4.30 19.91 -18.68
C ASP A 10 5.18 21.18 -18.60
N LYS A 11 4.61 22.29 -18.11
CA LYS A 11 5.29 23.61 -18.03
C LYS A 11 5.56 24.04 -16.59
N LEU A 12 6.61 23.50 -15.99
CA LEU A 12 6.98 23.70 -14.59
C LEU A 12 7.21 25.15 -14.19
N ASP A 13 7.95 25.90 -15.00
CA ASP A 13 8.28 27.31 -14.71
C ASP A 13 7.03 28.17 -14.47
N MET A 14 5.96 27.89 -15.24
CA MET A 14 4.68 28.58 -15.14
C MET A 14 3.89 28.17 -13.90
N PHE A 15 4.13 26.97 -13.37
CA PHE A 15 3.48 26.48 -12.17
C PHE A 15 3.90 27.30 -10.95
N GLY A 16 5.21 27.47 -10.75
CA GLY A 16 5.76 28.27 -9.66
C GLY A 16 5.33 29.75 -9.74
N TYR A 17 5.33 30.31 -10.95
CA TYR A 17 4.86 31.67 -11.20
C TYR A 17 3.37 31.84 -10.87
N ALA A 18 2.52 30.92 -11.32
CA ALA A 18 1.07 30.98 -11.09
C ALA A 18 0.73 30.91 -9.59
N LEU A 19 1.48 30.14 -8.80
CA LEU A 19 1.30 30.09 -7.35
C LEU A 19 1.72 31.38 -6.65
N ARG A 20 2.81 32.00 -7.09
CA ARG A 20 3.40 33.20 -6.45
C ARG A 20 2.95 34.52 -7.08
N HIS A 21 1.94 34.49 -7.95
CA HIS A 21 1.53 35.67 -8.69
C HIS A 21 1.08 36.82 -7.75
N PRO A 22 1.62 38.06 -7.90
CA PRO A 22 1.45 39.12 -6.90
C PRO A 22 0.00 39.59 -6.66
N LYS A 23 -0.86 39.52 -7.69
CA LYS A 23 -2.23 40.04 -7.62
C LYS A 23 -3.29 38.96 -7.47
N LEU A 24 -3.03 37.77 -8.00
CA LEU A 24 -4.00 36.68 -8.16
C LEU A 24 -3.26 35.34 -8.05
N PRO A 25 -2.90 34.90 -6.83
CA PRO A 25 -2.24 33.62 -6.63
C PRO A 25 -3.20 32.46 -6.94
N ALA A 26 -2.71 31.45 -7.65
CA ALA A 26 -3.49 30.26 -7.93
C ALA A 26 -3.57 29.34 -6.69
N SER A 27 -4.74 28.73 -6.46
CA SER A 27 -4.92 27.74 -5.40
C SER A 27 -4.65 26.32 -5.90
N ASN A 28 -3.78 25.59 -5.19
CA ASN A 28 -3.39 24.20 -5.47
C ASN A 28 -4.40 23.16 -4.95
N GLY A 29 -5.30 23.52 -4.04
CA GLY A 29 -6.24 22.59 -3.40
C GLY A 29 -7.52 22.29 -4.19
N ILE A 30 -7.73 22.98 -5.32
CA ILE A 30 -8.99 22.87 -6.08
C ILE A 30 -8.99 21.58 -6.91
N ALA A 31 -10.02 20.75 -6.74
CA ALA A 31 -10.22 19.55 -7.53
C ALA A 31 -10.88 19.86 -8.89
N ASN A 32 -10.57 19.05 -9.91
CA ASN A 32 -11.26 19.06 -11.20
C ASN A 32 -12.60 18.29 -11.12
N ARG A 33 -13.33 18.22 -12.22
CA ARG A 33 -14.60 17.44 -12.32
C ARG A 33 -14.43 15.95 -12.01
N ALA A 34 -13.22 15.41 -12.14
CA ALA A 34 -12.89 14.03 -11.79
C ALA A 34 -12.39 13.88 -10.34
N GLY A 35 -12.45 14.93 -9.51
CA GLY A 35 -12.01 14.90 -8.12
C GLY A 35 -10.48 14.93 -7.94
N LEU A 36 -9.72 15.31 -8.96
CA LEU A 36 -8.26 15.38 -8.93
C LEU A 36 -7.75 16.81 -8.71
N THR A 37 -6.87 16.99 -7.73
CA THR A 37 -6.09 18.22 -7.58
C THR A 37 -5.00 18.27 -8.66
N PRO A 38 -4.37 19.42 -8.92
CA PRO A 38 -3.23 19.49 -9.85
C PRO A 38 -2.12 18.49 -9.48
N LEU A 39 -1.88 18.27 -8.18
CA LEU A 39 -0.90 17.30 -7.68
C LEU A 39 -1.30 15.86 -8.00
N THR A 40 -2.55 15.47 -7.72
CA THR A 40 -3.01 14.10 -8.00
C THR A 40 -3.21 13.87 -9.50
N LEU A 41 -3.46 14.93 -10.27
CA LEU A 41 -3.44 14.88 -11.74
C LEU A 41 -2.03 14.62 -12.28
N ALA A 42 -0.99 15.26 -11.73
CA ALA A 42 0.40 15.00 -12.11
C ALA A 42 0.78 13.54 -11.86
N CYS A 43 0.32 13.00 -10.72
CA CYS A 43 0.44 11.57 -10.40
C CYS A 43 -0.25 10.72 -11.44
N LYS A 44 -1.51 11.01 -11.79
CA LYS A 44 -2.27 10.22 -12.79
C LYS A 44 -1.64 10.24 -14.18
N LEU A 45 -1.01 11.35 -14.56
CA LEU A 45 -0.32 11.48 -15.85
C LEU A 45 1.06 10.78 -15.85
N GLY A 46 1.65 10.53 -14.67
CA GLY A 46 3.00 9.97 -14.53
C GLY A 46 4.10 11.00 -14.78
N ARG A 47 3.91 12.26 -14.39
CA ARG A 47 4.90 13.34 -14.54
C ARG A 47 5.76 13.46 -13.28
N ALA A 48 6.83 12.67 -13.18
CA ALA A 48 7.61 12.55 -11.95
C ALA A 48 8.34 13.85 -11.56
N GLU A 49 8.93 14.55 -12.52
CA GLU A 49 9.63 15.83 -12.27
C GLU A 49 8.66 16.90 -11.76
N VAL A 50 7.54 17.08 -12.47
CA VAL A 50 6.48 18.02 -12.09
C VAL A 50 6.00 17.77 -10.68
N PHE A 51 5.77 16.49 -10.36
CA PHE A 51 5.31 16.09 -9.05
C PHE A 51 6.32 16.42 -7.94
N LYS A 52 7.61 16.13 -8.16
CA LYS A 52 8.67 16.41 -7.18
C LYS A 52 8.77 17.90 -6.90
N GLU A 53 8.80 18.74 -7.93
CA GLU A 53 8.83 20.20 -7.73
C GLU A 53 7.56 20.74 -7.07
N MET A 54 6.38 20.25 -7.44
CA MET A 54 5.13 20.62 -6.79
C MET A 54 5.14 20.31 -5.29
N LEU A 55 5.71 19.17 -4.89
CA LEU A 55 5.87 18.80 -3.49
C LEU A 55 6.82 19.76 -2.76
N GLU A 56 7.99 20.04 -3.33
CA GLU A 56 8.96 20.98 -2.75
C GLU A 56 8.38 22.39 -2.60
N LEU A 57 7.60 22.87 -3.58
CA LEU A 57 6.91 24.15 -3.50
C LEU A 57 5.82 24.19 -2.43
N SER A 58 5.25 23.03 -2.08
CA SER A 58 4.25 22.90 -1.02
C SER A 58 4.85 22.70 0.37
N ALA A 59 6.16 22.45 0.43
CA ALA A 59 6.88 22.23 1.67
C ALA A 59 6.96 23.53 2.48
N LYS A 60 6.80 23.40 3.80
CA LYS A 60 6.99 24.50 4.74
C LYS A 60 8.29 24.28 5.51
N GLU A 61 9.27 25.15 5.29
CA GLU A 61 10.50 25.17 6.07
C GLU A 61 10.21 25.70 7.48
N PHE A 62 10.60 24.93 8.50
CA PHE A 62 10.51 25.36 9.90
C PHE A 62 11.77 26.09 10.35
N TRP A 63 12.93 25.55 10.00
CA TRP A 63 14.22 26.13 10.31
C TRP A 63 15.29 25.61 9.35
N ARG A 64 16.35 26.40 9.19
CA ARG A 64 17.54 26.03 8.44
C ARG A 64 18.79 26.51 9.16
N TYR A 65 19.72 25.60 9.35
CA TYR A 65 21.06 25.88 9.86
C TYR A 65 22.08 25.47 8.81
N SER A 66 22.65 26.46 8.11
CA SER A 66 23.60 26.22 7.03
C SER A 66 23.03 25.27 5.96
N ASN A 67 23.55 24.05 5.86
CA ASN A 67 23.16 22.98 4.93
C ASN A 67 22.08 22.02 5.47
N ILE A 68 21.62 22.20 6.72
CA ILE A 68 20.60 21.35 7.34
C ILE A 68 19.28 22.11 7.38
N THR A 69 18.24 21.54 6.77
CA THR A 69 16.88 22.10 6.73
C THR A 69 15.89 21.14 7.37
N CYS A 70 14.99 21.67 8.22
CA CYS A 70 13.80 20.96 8.65
C CYS A 70 12.58 21.53 7.92
N SER A 71 11.94 20.69 7.10
CA SER A 71 10.78 21.05 6.30
C SER A 71 9.65 20.06 6.51
N ALA A 72 8.42 20.54 6.58
CA ALA A 72 7.21 19.72 6.63
C ALA A 72 6.49 19.70 5.29
N TYR A 73 6.01 18.51 4.93
CA TYR A 73 5.23 18.27 3.71
C TYR A 73 3.77 18.00 4.08
N PRO A 74 2.80 18.60 3.35
CA PRO A 74 1.39 18.36 3.62
C PRO A 74 0.98 16.95 3.17
N LEU A 75 0.45 16.13 4.10
CA LEU A 75 0.10 14.74 3.83
C LEU A 75 -1.32 14.54 3.27
N ASN A 76 -2.22 15.53 3.35
CA ASN A 76 -3.66 15.36 3.05
C ASN A 76 -3.97 14.79 1.65
N ALA A 77 -3.18 15.15 0.64
CA ALA A 77 -3.33 14.64 -0.73
C ALA A 77 -2.33 13.52 -1.08
N LEU A 78 -1.30 13.35 -0.26
CA LEU A 78 -0.21 12.39 -0.47
C LEU A 78 -0.57 11.02 0.13
N ASP A 79 -1.08 11.04 1.36
CA ASP A 79 -1.34 9.85 2.16
C ASP A 79 -2.73 9.24 1.88
N THR A 80 -2.85 7.95 2.15
CA THR A 80 -4.07 7.15 1.98
C THR A 80 -5.15 7.46 3.00
N LEU A 81 -4.84 8.23 4.05
CA LEU A 81 -5.78 8.58 5.13
C LEU A 81 -6.06 10.08 5.12
N LEU A 82 -7.34 10.44 5.25
CA LEU A 82 -7.76 11.80 5.56
C LEU A 82 -7.59 12.08 7.07
N PRO A 83 -7.53 13.37 7.48
CA PRO A 83 -7.54 13.76 8.90
C PRO A 83 -8.70 13.18 9.71
N ASN A 84 -9.80 12.84 9.03
CA ASN A 84 -11.00 12.25 9.62
C ASN A 84 -10.89 10.72 9.82
N GLY A 85 -9.73 10.11 9.56
CA GLY A 85 -9.49 8.66 9.65
C GLY A 85 -10.10 7.84 8.51
N LYS A 86 -10.75 8.48 7.53
CA LYS A 86 -11.30 7.81 6.34
C LYS A 86 -10.23 7.59 5.28
N THR A 87 -10.37 6.51 4.50
CA THR A 87 -9.48 6.23 3.36
C THR A 87 -9.72 7.21 2.20
N ASN A 88 -8.67 7.87 1.74
CA ASN A 88 -8.67 8.72 0.55
C ASN A 88 -8.32 7.89 -0.68
N TRP A 89 -9.34 7.49 -1.46
CA TRP A 89 -9.15 6.71 -2.70
C TRP A 89 -8.50 7.51 -3.84
N ASN A 90 -8.52 8.84 -3.75
CA ASN A 90 -7.89 9.73 -4.72
C ASN A 90 -6.53 10.23 -4.22
N SER A 91 -5.91 9.56 -3.24
CA SER A 91 -4.58 9.92 -2.76
C SER A 91 -3.52 9.72 -3.84
N ALA A 92 -2.48 10.53 -3.80
CA ALA A 92 -1.34 10.38 -4.71
C ALA A 92 -0.74 8.97 -4.61
N LEU A 93 -0.60 8.42 -3.41
CA LEU A 93 -0.03 7.08 -3.23
C LEU A 93 -0.83 5.99 -3.94
N PHE A 94 -2.17 6.00 -3.82
CA PHE A 94 -3.00 5.01 -4.54
C PHE A 94 -2.95 5.21 -6.05
N ILE A 95 -2.95 6.46 -6.53
CA ILE A 95 -2.89 6.75 -7.96
C ILE A 95 -1.56 6.30 -8.57
N ILE A 96 -0.45 6.48 -7.85
CA ILE A 96 0.89 6.05 -8.28
C ILE A 96 0.98 4.52 -8.28
N LEU A 97 0.50 3.86 -7.22
CA LEU A 97 0.54 2.40 -7.09
C LEU A 97 -0.34 1.69 -8.14
N ASN A 98 -1.50 2.26 -8.48
CA ASN A 98 -2.38 1.73 -9.52
C ASN A 98 -1.96 2.15 -10.93
N GLY A 99 -0.90 2.95 -11.06
CA GLY A 99 -0.39 3.43 -12.33
C GLY A 99 0.39 2.34 -13.09
N THR A 100 0.19 2.24 -14.40
CA THR A 100 0.82 1.21 -15.24
C THR A 100 2.11 1.65 -15.94
N LYS A 101 2.43 2.95 -15.90
CA LYS A 101 3.61 3.54 -16.53
C LYS A 101 4.87 3.40 -15.66
N GLU A 102 6.02 3.21 -16.30
CA GLU A 102 7.34 3.20 -15.63
C GLU A 102 7.61 4.49 -14.86
N ALA A 103 7.13 5.63 -15.36
CA ALA A 103 7.29 6.92 -14.69
C ALA A 103 6.66 6.97 -13.28
N HIS A 104 5.72 6.07 -12.95
CA HIS A 104 5.20 5.96 -11.57
C HIS A 104 6.22 5.30 -10.63
N LEU A 105 7.08 4.43 -11.12
CA LEU A 105 8.18 3.85 -10.33
C LEU A 105 9.18 4.94 -9.95
N ASP A 106 9.52 5.84 -10.89
CA ASP A 106 10.40 6.99 -10.63
C ASP A 106 9.83 7.99 -9.60
N MET A 107 8.50 7.99 -9.41
CA MET A 107 7.81 8.76 -8.38
C MET A 107 7.92 8.11 -6.99
N LEU A 108 8.07 6.79 -6.92
CA LEU A 108 8.26 6.03 -5.68
C LEU A 108 9.72 6.05 -5.21
N ASP A 109 10.66 5.96 -6.15
CA ASP A 109 12.09 5.72 -5.88
C ASP A 109 12.89 6.98 -5.46
N GLY A 110 12.21 8.03 -5.00
CA GLY A 110 12.90 9.25 -4.57
C GLY A 110 12.13 10.17 -3.64
N GLY A 111 12.90 10.93 -2.85
CA GLY A 111 12.42 12.06 -2.05
C GLY A 111 11.56 11.67 -0.85
N ILE A 112 10.45 12.38 -0.65
CA ILE A 112 9.59 12.26 0.54
C ILE A 112 8.74 11.00 0.51
N ILE A 113 8.32 10.53 -0.67
CA ILE A 113 7.47 9.33 -0.78
C ILE A 113 8.21 8.10 -0.27
N GLN A 114 9.47 7.92 -0.68
CA GLN A 114 10.30 6.81 -0.21
C GLN A 114 10.43 6.82 1.31
N ARG A 115 10.73 7.99 1.92
CA ARG A 115 10.80 8.14 3.37
C ARG A 115 9.48 7.82 4.05
N LEU A 116 8.35 8.27 3.48
CA LEU A 116 7.02 7.98 4.00
C LEU A 116 6.72 6.47 3.96
N LEU A 117 7.06 5.80 2.86
CA LEU A 117 6.90 4.35 2.71
C LEU A 117 7.79 3.57 3.66
N GLU A 118 9.03 4.01 3.86
CA GLU A 118 9.98 3.40 4.80
C GLU A 118 9.47 3.51 6.25
N GLU A 119 8.97 4.68 6.66
CA GLU A 119 8.39 4.87 7.99
C GLU A 119 7.12 4.04 8.20
N LYS A 120 6.26 3.93 7.18
CA LYS A 120 5.10 3.03 7.21
C LYS A 120 5.51 1.56 7.29
N TRP A 121 6.56 1.18 6.56
CA TRP A 121 7.11 -0.17 6.59
C TRP A 121 7.62 -0.51 7.98
N LYS A 122 8.47 0.35 8.54
CA LYS A 122 9.11 0.14 9.83
C LYS A 122 8.10 0.10 10.98
N THR A 123 7.12 1.01 10.96
CA THR A 123 6.14 1.15 12.05
C THR A 123 5.03 0.10 11.98
N PHE A 124 4.46 -0.15 10.80
CA PHE A 124 3.24 -0.97 10.67
C PHE A 124 3.48 -2.25 9.87
N ALA A 125 3.99 -2.13 8.64
CA ALA A 125 3.94 -3.24 7.70
C ALA A 125 4.89 -4.38 8.07
N ARG A 126 6.08 -4.08 8.61
CA ARG A 126 7.10 -5.10 8.95
C ARG A 126 6.57 -6.14 9.93
N ASN A 127 5.91 -5.70 11.01
CA ASN A 127 5.38 -6.61 12.01
C ASN A 127 4.22 -7.44 11.46
N GLN A 128 3.35 -6.83 10.66
CA GLN A 128 2.22 -7.53 10.04
C GLN A 128 2.68 -8.53 8.98
N PHE A 129 3.67 -8.16 8.18
CA PHE A 129 4.27 -9.02 7.17
C PHE A 129 4.97 -10.22 7.83
N LEU A 130 5.77 -10.00 8.87
CA LEU A 130 6.48 -11.09 9.55
C LEU A 130 5.51 -12.09 10.20
N LYS A 131 4.42 -11.61 10.81
CA LYS A 131 3.38 -12.49 11.36
C LYS A 131 2.74 -13.36 10.27
N ARG A 132 2.38 -12.77 9.12
CA ARG A 132 1.80 -13.50 7.98
C ARG A 132 2.77 -14.50 7.37
N LEU A 133 4.03 -14.08 7.21
CA LEU A 133 5.09 -14.94 6.72
C LEU A 133 5.28 -16.16 7.63
N LEU A 134 5.30 -15.96 8.95
CA LEU A 134 5.44 -17.05 9.91
C LEU A 134 4.26 -18.04 9.84
N ILE A 135 3.02 -17.53 9.79
CA ILE A 135 1.83 -18.39 9.64
C ILE A 135 1.89 -19.19 8.33
N LEU A 136 2.30 -18.55 7.23
CA LEU A 136 2.46 -19.22 5.93
C LEU A 136 3.55 -20.30 5.97
N LEU A 137 4.70 -20.04 6.58
CA LEU A 137 5.78 -21.02 6.73
C LEU A 137 5.34 -22.23 7.55
N VAL A 138 4.65 -22.00 8.67
CA VAL A 138 4.10 -23.07 9.51
C VAL A 138 3.08 -23.90 8.73
N HIS A 139 2.19 -23.25 7.98
CA HIS A 139 1.22 -23.95 7.15
C HIS A 139 1.89 -24.80 6.05
N LEU A 140 2.89 -24.26 5.36
CA LEU A 140 3.66 -24.99 4.34
C LEU A 140 4.42 -26.18 4.93
N LEU A 141 4.93 -26.07 6.16
CA LEU A 141 5.59 -27.16 6.86
C LEU A 141 4.61 -28.29 7.20
N PHE A 142 3.45 -27.98 7.79
CA PHE A 142 2.46 -29.03 8.09
C PHE A 142 1.91 -29.67 6.82
N LEU A 143 1.74 -28.88 5.75
CA LEU A 143 1.32 -29.39 4.44
C LEU A 143 2.36 -30.33 3.84
N SER A 144 3.65 -29.97 3.89
CA SER A 144 4.71 -30.83 3.36
C SER A 144 4.84 -32.14 4.15
N LEU A 145 4.73 -32.08 5.48
CA LEU A 145 4.70 -33.29 6.33
C LEU A 145 3.48 -34.17 6.03
N ALA A 146 2.29 -33.58 5.90
CA ALA A 146 1.07 -34.33 5.57
C ALA A 146 1.20 -35.06 4.23
N VAL A 147 1.82 -34.43 3.23
CA VAL A 147 2.06 -35.05 1.92
C VAL A 147 3.15 -36.12 2.00
N TYR A 148 4.23 -35.89 2.76
CA TYR A 148 5.35 -36.82 2.87
C TYR A 148 4.98 -38.10 3.63
N PHE A 149 4.17 -37.99 4.70
CA PHE A 149 3.67 -39.14 5.45
C PHE A 149 2.49 -39.84 4.78
N ARG A 150 2.10 -39.42 3.57
CA ARG A 150 1.06 -40.11 2.81
C ARG A 150 1.62 -41.45 2.32
N PRO A 151 0.99 -42.60 2.66
CA PRO A 151 1.42 -43.89 2.13
C PRO A 151 1.21 -43.94 0.62
N ASP A 152 2.17 -44.52 -0.10
CA ASP A 152 2.17 -44.66 -1.57
C ASP A 152 1.23 -45.77 -2.07
N ASP A 153 0.74 -46.63 -1.18
CA ASP A 153 -0.02 -47.82 -1.52
C ASP A 153 -1.52 -47.51 -1.76
N PRO A 154 -2.03 -47.59 -2.99
CA PRO A 154 -3.39 -47.17 -3.35
C PRO A 154 -4.49 -48.05 -2.75
N ASP A 155 -4.16 -49.26 -2.31
CA ASP A 155 -5.12 -50.24 -1.80
C ASP A 155 -5.30 -50.15 -0.27
N THR A 156 -4.53 -49.30 0.41
CA THR A 156 -4.67 -49.10 1.86
C THR A 156 -5.83 -48.14 2.16
N PRO A 157 -6.87 -48.57 2.92
CA PRO A 157 -7.96 -47.69 3.29
C PRO A 157 -7.46 -46.55 4.18
N LEU A 158 -7.47 -45.33 3.64
CA LEU A 158 -6.91 -44.14 4.30
C LEU A 158 -7.57 -43.79 5.65
N LEU A 159 -8.75 -44.34 5.95
CA LEU A 159 -9.53 -44.11 7.18
C LEU A 159 -9.39 -45.24 8.22
N GLU A 160 -8.64 -46.31 7.93
CA GLU A 160 -8.47 -47.41 8.87
C GLU A 160 -7.60 -46.96 10.05
N HIS A 161 -8.08 -47.26 11.26
CA HIS A 161 -7.39 -46.91 12.49
C HIS A 161 -6.27 -47.91 12.72
N SER A 162 -5.03 -47.48 12.46
CA SER A 162 -3.81 -48.21 12.81
C SER A 162 -3.07 -47.46 13.92
N ASP A 163 -2.46 -48.21 14.84
CA ASP A 163 -1.59 -47.69 15.91
C ASP A 163 -0.20 -47.26 15.40
N ASP A 164 0.02 -47.30 14.08
CA ASP A 164 1.27 -46.87 13.46
C ASP A 164 1.54 -45.39 13.70
N VAL A 165 2.74 -45.11 14.23
CA VAL A 165 3.20 -43.75 14.54
C VAL A 165 3.15 -42.84 13.31
N ALA A 166 3.42 -43.36 12.11
CA ALA A 166 3.36 -42.60 10.87
C ALA A 166 1.92 -42.17 10.50
N VAL A 167 0.93 -43.04 10.74
CA VAL A 167 -0.49 -42.76 10.47
C VAL A 167 -1.03 -41.73 11.46
N ILE A 168 -0.67 -41.85 12.74
CA ILE A 168 -1.03 -40.86 13.78
C ILE A 168 -0.43 -39.49 13.42
N MET A 169 0.85 -39.44 13.04
CA MET A 169 1.51 -38.20 12.62
C MET A 169 0.86 -37.58 11.38
N ARG A 170 0.43 -38.40 10.40
CA ARG A 170 -0.31 -37.94 9.22
C ARG A 170 -1.62 -37.26 9.61
N TYR A 171 -2.46 -37.92 10.42
CA TYR A 171 -3.73 -37.35 10.87
C TYR A 171 -3.55 -36.05 11.66
N VAL A 172 -2.55 -36.00 12.55
CA VAL A 172 -2.23 -34.78 13.28
C VAL A 172 -1.84 -33.66 12.31
N CYS A 173 -0.97 -33.94 11.33
CA CYS A 173 -0.59 -32.94 10.33
C CYS A 173 -1.79 -32.49 9.49
N GLU A 174 -2.64 -33.41 9.00
CA GLU A 174 -3.86 -33.08 8.25
C GLU A 174 -4.81 -32.18 9.05
N ILE A 175 -5.11 -32.54 10.31
CA ILE A 175 -5.95 -31.73 11.19
C ILE A 175 -5.31 -30.36 11.44
N CYS A 176 -4.00 -30.31 11.72
CA CYS A 176 -3.28 -29.05 11.90
C CYS A 176 -3.31 -28.17 10.64
N THR A 177 -3.17 -28.75 9.44
CA THR A 177 -3.28 -27.96 8.20
C THR A 177 -4.66 -27.34 8.04
N VAL A 178 -5.73 -28.11 8.27
CA VAL A 178 -7.12 -27.62 8.18
C VAL A 178 -7.38 -26.53 9.22
N LEU A 179 -6.94 -26.72 10.47
CA LEU A 179 -7.06 -25.73 11.53
C LEU A 179 -6.27 -24.45 11.22
N CYS A 180 -5.06 -24.57 10.66
CA CYS A 180 -4.26 -23.42 10.23
C CYS A 180 -4.96 -22.61 9.12
N VAL A 181 -5.56 -23.28 8.13
CA VAL A 181 -6.32 -22.60 7.06
C VAL A 181 -7.55 -21.90 7.63
N LEU A 182 -8.29 -22.58 8.51
CA LEU A 182 -9.48 -22.01 9.12
C LEU A 182 -9.16 -20.79 9.99
N SER A 183 -8.08 -20.89 10.78
CA SER A 183 -7.54 -19.77 11.56
C SER A 183 -7.08 -18.61 10.67
N TYR A 184 -6.40 -18.90 9.57
CA TYR A 184 -6.00 -17.89 8.58
C TYR A 184 -7.20 -17.17 7.99
N VAL A 185 -8.22 -17.90 7.52
CA VAL A 185 -9.42 -17.31 6.92
C VAL A 185 -10.18 -16.48 7.95
N ILE A 186 -10.39 -16.97 9.17
CA ILE A 186 -11.24 -16.28 10.15
C ILE A 186 -10.50 -15.12 10.82
N LEU A 187 -9.33 -15.36 11.41
CA LEU A 187 -8.63 -14.35 12.19
C LEU A 187 -8.02 -13.28 11.29
N GLN A 188 -7.40 -13.66 10.18
CA GLN A 188 -6.72 -12.68 9.33
C GLN A 188 -7.72 -11.84 8.53
N GLN A 189 -8.71 -12.46 7.89
CA GLN A 189 -9.73 -11.68 7.16
C GLN A 189 -10.58 -10.87 8.15
N GLY A 190 -10.87 -11.41 9.34
CA GLY A 190 -11.56 -10.68 10.40
C GLY A 190 -10.81 -9.42 10.84
N ASP A 191 -9.50 -9.53 11.09
CA ASP A 191 -8.66 -8.38 11.45
C ASP A 191 -8.52 -7.37 10.29
N GLU A 192 -8.43 -7.84 9.04
CA GLU A 192 -8.40 -6.96 7.86
C GLU A 192 -9.71 -6.19 7.69
N ILE A 193 -10.85 -6.88 7.75
CA ILE A 193 -12.18 -6.28 7.64
C ILE A 193 -12.41 -5.28 8.77
N ARG A 194 -11.96 -5.59 9.99
CA ARG A 194 -12.07 -4.68 11.14
C ARG A 194 -11.21 -3.42 10.97
N ASN A 195 -9.99 -3.57 10.48
CA ASN A 195 -9.04 -2.45 10.35
C ASN A 195 -9.32 -1.55 9.14
N GLN A 196 -9.77 -2.11 8.02
CA GLN A 196 -10.05 -1.34 6.78
C GLN A 196 -11.51 -0.89 6.68
N GLY A 197 -12.43 -1.62 7.31
CA GLY A 197 -13.87 -1.49 7.11
C GLY A 197 -14.36 -2.32 5.92
N PHE A 198 -15.51 -2.99 6.10
CA PHE A 198 -16.09 -3.93 5.13
C PHE A 198 -16.22 -3.37 3.70
N TRP A 199 -16.69 -2.13 3.58
CA TRP A 199 -16.87 -1.48 2.27
C TRP A 199 -15.56 -1.12 1.56
N ALA A 200 -14.52 -0.78 2.32
CA ALA A 200 -13.21 -0.48 1.76
C ALA A 200 -12.54 -1.76 1.25
N PHE A 201 -12.67 -2.83 2.02
CA PHE A 201 -12.19 -4.16 1.65
C PHE A 201 -12.83 -4.66 0.33
N LEU A 202 -14.16 -4.59 0.22
CA LEU A 202 -14.86 -4.99 -1.01
C LEU A 202 -14.44 -4.16 -2.21
N LYS A 203 -14.25 -2.85 -2.03
CA LYS A 203 -13.83 -1.96 -3.12
C LYS A 203 -12.42 -2.28 -3.63
N GLN A 204 -11.53 -2.75 -2.76
CA GLN A 204 -10.18 -3.15 -3.13
C GLN A 204 -10.14 -4.49 -3.89
N GLN A 205 -11.16 -5.34 -3.74
CA GLN A 205 -11.29 -6.59 -4.48
C GLN A 205 -11.88 -6.42 -5.89
N VAL A 206 -12.47 -5.27 -6.19
CA VAL A 206 -12.92 -4.95 -7.54
C VAL A 206 -11.71 -4.49 -8.36
N PRO A 207 -11.37 -5.17 -9.48
CA PRO A 207 -10.20 -4.85 -10.31
C PRO A 207 -10.27 -3.46 -10.95
#